data_AF-A0A3B9LRR3-F1
#
_entry.id   AF-A0A3B9LRR3-F1
#
_cell.length_a   1.000
_cell.length_b   1.000
_cell.length_c   1.000
_cell.angle_alpha   90.00
_cell.angle_beta   90.00
_cell.angle_gamma   90.00
#
_symmetry.space_group_name_H-M   'P 1'
#
loop_
_entity.id
_entity.type
_entity.pdbx_description
1 polymer ?
#
loop_
_entity_poly.entity_id
_entity_poly.type
_entity_poly.pdbx_seq_one_letter_code
_entity_poly.pdbx_strand_id
1 'polypeptide(L)'
;GAPAIANGVVYATGANFVFALHAATGRQIWSRPLGRQPHLSSPSVSGNIVYVGGRGLLALSASDGHILWSAPSAGFDVTMPAVANGKVFVNGHGTNFGLSAFDATTGAFLWRNQMTGESSATVSVANGVVYEIAKSGQLMMFNSDTGA
;
A
#
# COMPACT_ATOMS: atom_id res chain seq x y z
N GLY A 1 -1.43 0.56 -12.34
CA GLY A 1 -2.25 1.38 -11.44
C GLY A 1 -2.04 2.85 -11.73
N ALA A 2 -2.70 3.74 -10.98
CA ALA A 2 -2.41 5.17 -11.00
C ALA A 2 -1.01 5.42 -10.41
N PRO A 3 -0.22 6.37 -10.94
CA PRO A 3 1.07 6.73 -10.35
C PRO A 3 0.90 7.58 -9.09
N ALA A 4 1.91 7.58 -8.22
CA ALA A 4 2.02 8.52 -7.10
C ALA A 4 3.11 9.56 -7.41
N ILE A 5 2.94 10.78 -6.92
CA ILE A 5 3.93 11.86 -7.09
C ILE A 5 4.31 12.42 -5.73
N ALA A 6 5.61 12.50 -5.45
CA ALA A 6 6.14 13.13 -4.25
C ALA A 6 7.51 13.74 -4.54
N ASN A 7 7.78 14.92 -3.98
CA ASN A 7 9.10 15.57 -4.04
C ASN A 7 9.69 15.67 -5.47
N GLY A 8 8.86 15.93 -6.48
CA GLY A 8 9.30 16.03 -7.87
C GLY A 8 9.62 14.68 -8.54
N VAL A 9 9.22 13.55 -7.94
CA VAL A 9 9.40 12.20 -8.48
C VAL A 9 8.03 11.54 -8.68
N VAL A 10 7.84 10.93 -9.85
CA VAL A 10 6.71 10.07 -10.19
C VAL A 10 7.08 8.63 -9.90
N TYR A 11 6.27 7.93 -9.12
CA TYR A 11 6.39 6.51 -8.83
C TYR A 11 5.26 5.75 -9.52
N ALA A 12 5.59 4.69 -10.25
CA ALA A 12 4.62 3.91 -11.00
C ALA A 12 4.92 2.41 -10.90
N THR A 13 3.86 1.59 -10.91
CA THR A 13 3.94 0.13 -10.95
C THR A 13 3.62 -0.38 -12.34
N GLY A 14 4.42 -1.32 -12.84
CA GLY A 14 4.24 -1.93 -14.16
C GLY A 14 4.65 -3.39 -14.16
N ALA A 15 3.70 -4.29 -14.45
CA ALA A 15 3.84 -5.75 -14.41
C ALA A 15 4.51 -6.27 -13.12
N ASN A 16 5.84 -6.32 -13.08
CA ASN A 16 6.67 -6.83 -11.99
C ASN A 16 7.71 -5.80 -11.50
N PHE A 17 7.53 -4.54 -11.84
CA PHE A 17 8.46 -3.46 -11.57
C PHE A 17 7.80 -2.29 -10.84
N VAL A 18 8.61 -1.61 -10.05
CA VAL A 18 8.35 -0.23 -9.60
C VAL A 18 9.35 0.68 -10.28
N PHE A 19 8.88 1.81 -10.78
CA PHE A 19 9.69 2.83 -11.45
C PHE A 19 9.63 4.13 -10.65
N ALA A 20 10.75 4.85 -10.65
CA ALA A 20 10.81 6.26 -10.25
C ALA A 20 11.32 7.10 -11.42
N LEU A 21 10.59 8.16 -11.74
CA LEU A 21 10.87 9.05 -12.86
C LEU A 21 10.90 10.49 -12.35
N HIS A 22 11.78 11.32 -12.90
CA HIS A 22 11.75 12.75 -12.62
C HIS A 22 10.46 13.37 -13.18
N ALA A 23 9.66 14.02 -12.34
CA ALA A 23 8.29 14.41 -12.69
C ALA A 23 8.21 15.39 -13.87
N ALA A 24 9.18 16.31 -13.99
CA ALA A 24 9.16 17.32 -15.06
C ALA A 24 9.67 16.78 -16.41
N THR A 25 10.45 15.70 -16.42
CA THR A 25 11.17 15.26 -17.64
C THR A 25 10.85 13.83 -18.04
N GLY A 26 10.21 13.04 -17.17
CA GLY A 26 9.99 11.61 -17.38
C GLY A 26 11.26 10.76 -17.33
N ARG A 27 12.44 11.35 -17.07
CA ARG A 27 13.70 10.60 -17.04
C ARG A 27 13.70 9.61 -15.87
N GLN A 28 13.98 8.35 -16.14
CA GLN A 28 14.09 7.34 -15.10
C GLN A 28 15.22 7.68 -14.12
N ILE A 29 14.88 7.67 -12.84
CA ILE A 29 15.80 7.78 -11.71
C ILE A 29 16.26 6.38 -11.33
N TRP A 30 15.31 5.48 -11.08
CA TRP A 30 15.57 4.07 -10.82
C TRP A 30 14.40 3.19 -11.27
N SER A 31 14.66 1.90 -11.42
CA SER A 31 13.63 0.86 -11.54
C SER A 31 14.00 -0.33 -10.66
N ARG A 32 12.98 -0.97 -10.08
CA ARG A 32 13.16 -2.12 -9.19
C ARG A 32 12.32 -3.30 -9.68
N PRO A 33 12.95 -4.40 -10.13
CA PRO A 33 12.24 -5.66 -10.34
C PRO A 33 11.84 -6.26 -8.99
N LEU A 34 10.60 -6.74 -8.88
CA LEU A 34 10.01 -7.33 -7.67
C LEU A 34 9.72 -8.84 -7.81
N GLY A 35 10.25 -9.46 -8.86
CA GLY A 35 9.92 -10.86 -9.20
C GLY A 35 8.46 -11.00 -9.63
N ARG A 36 7.92 -12.22 -9.58
CA ARG A 36 6.55 -12.50 -10.04
C ARG A 36 5.52 -11.91 -9.07
N GLN A 37 4.95 -10.77 -9.44
CA GLN A 37 3.92 -10.04 -8.70
C GLN A 37 2.66 -9.93 -9.56
N PRO A 38 1.81 -10.97 -9.62
CA PRO A 38 0.52 -10.83 -10.28
C PRO A 38 -0.25 -9.74 -9.54
N HIS A 39 -0.66 -8.70 -10.27
CA HIS A 39 -1.47 -7.58 -9.76
C HIS A 39 -0.80 -6.68 -8.72
N LEU A 40 0.32 -6.04 -9.07
CA LEU A 40 0.83 -4.91 -8.27
C LEU A 40 -0.22 -3.79 -8.18
N SER A 41 -0.49 -3.33 -6.96
CA SER A 41 -1.36 -2.19 -6.72
C SER A 41 -0.68 -0.88 -7.15
N SER A 42 -1.45 0.22 -7.15
CA SER A 42 -0.87 1.56 -7.29
C SER A 42 0.05 1.85 -6.10
N PRO A 43 1.20 2.51 -6.30
CA PRO A 43 2.08 2.87 -5.20
C PRO A 43 1.48 4.01 -4.36
N SER A 44 1.87 4.06 -3.09
CA SER A 44 1.68 5.21 -2.20
C SER A 44 3.02 5.67 -1.65
N VAL A 45 3.18 6.96 -1.38
CA VAL A 45 4.46 7.52 -0.91
C VAL A 45 4.24 8.31 0.37
N SER A 46 5.08 8.06 1.38
CA SER A 46 5.10 8.83 2.63
C SER A 46 6.54 9.04 3.08
N GLY A 47 6.94 10.30 3.23
CA GLY A 47 8.33 10.66 3.50
C GLY A 47 9.26 10.14 2.39
N ASN A 48 10.23 9.30 2.76
CA ASN A 48 11.20 8.70 1.84
C ASN A 48 10.91 7.21 1.53
N ILE A 49 9.65 6.77 1.69
CA ILE A 49 9.25 5.37 1.51
C ILE A 49 8.10 5.27 0.51
N VAL A 50 8.24 4.35 -0.44
CA VAL A 50 7.23 3.96 -1.42
C VAL A 50 6.65 2.61 -1.01
N TYR A 51 5.32 2.55 -0.83
CA TYR A 51 4.60 1.35 -0.44
C TYR A 51 3.84 0.79 -1.63
N VAL A 52 3.92 -0.53 -1.83
CA VAL A 52 3.24 -1.23 -2.93
C VAL A 52 2.67 -2.54 -2.43
N GLY A 53 1.40 -2.81 -2.79
CA GLY A 53 0.75 -4.10 -2.57
C GLY A 53 0.95 -5.06 -3.76
N GLY A 54 1.02 -6.35 -3.47
CA GLY A 54 1.10 -7.43 -4.46
C GLY A 54 0.98 -8.78 -3.75
N ARG A 55 2.03 -9.62 -3.84
CA ARG A 55 2.22 -10.77 -2.94
C ARG A 55 2.75 -10.31 -1.59
N GLY A 56 1.88 -9.67 -0.83
CA GLY A 56 2.18 -9.01 0.43
C GLY A 56 2.29 -7.50 0.25
N LEU A 57 2.80 -6.83 1.28
CA LEU A 57 3.10 -5.41 1.27
C LEU A 57 4.61 -5.20 1.22
N LEU A 58 5.06 -4.30 0.36
CA LEU A 58 6.46 -3.96 0.18
C LEU A 58 6.67 -2.48 0.48
N ALA A 59 7.77 -2.16 1.16
CA ALA A 59 8.26 -0.80 1.31
C ALA A 59 9.62 -0.68 0.63
N LEU A 60 9.74 0.31 -0.25
CA LEU A 60 10.94 0.61 -1.00
C LEU A 60 11.44 2.01 -0.62
N SER A 61 12.75 2.18 -0.58
CA SER A 61 13.39 3.48 -0.47
C SER A 61 13.04 4.34 -1.69
N ALA A 62 12.57 5.56 -1.44
CA ALA A 62 12.19 6.48 -2.49
C ALA A 62 13.39 6.98 -3.32
N SER A 63 14.60 6.95 -2.76
CA SER A 63 15.83 7.46 -3.41
C SER A 63 16.47 6.48 -4.40
N ASP A 64 16.37 5.17 -4.15
CA ASP A 64 17.11 4.13 -4.90
C ASP A 64 16.30 2.85 -5.17
N GLY A 65 15.05 2.80 -4.69
CA GLY A 65 14.16 1.66 -4.86
C GLY A 65 14.58 0.41 -4.12
N HIS A 66 15.54 0.44 -3.19
CA HIS A 66 15.88 -0.74 -2.38
C HIS A 66 14.71 -1.12 -1.48
N ILE A 67 14.42 -2.43 -1.37
CA ILE A 67 13.39 -2.93 -0.46
C ILE A 67 13.90 -2.71 0.97
N LEU A 68 13.18 -1.88 1.73
CA LEU A 68 13.44 -1.62 3.14
C LEU A 68 12.88 -2.74 4.01
N TRP A 69 11.66 -3.17 3.70
CA TRP A 69 11.01 -4.29 4.37
C TRP A 69 9.92 -4.91 3.48
N SER A 70 9.51 -6.13 3.83
CA SER A 70 8.37 -6.82 3.24
C SER A 70 7.49 -7.46 4.31
N ALA A 71 6.18 -7.45 4.09
CA ALA A 71 5.19 -8.07 4.96
C ALA A 71 4.32 -9.06 4.15
N PRO A 72 4.76 -10.32 4.00
CA PRO A 72 3.99 -11.37 3.33
C PRO A 72 2.65 -11.67 4.03
N SER A 73 2.57 -11.39 5.33
CA SER A 73 1.36 -11.55 6.13
C SER A 73 0.21 -10.65 5.69
N ALA A 74 0.44 -9.62 4.86
CA ALA A 74 -0.62 -8.86 4.20
C ALA A 74 -1.46 -9.70 3.21
N GLY A 75 -0.96 -10.86 2.77
CA GLY A 75 -1.68 -11.77 1.89
C GLY A 75 -1.38 -11.54 0.41
N PHE A 76 -2.33 -11.85 -0.46
CA PHE A 76 -2.22 -11.70 -1.91
C PHE A 76 -3.21 -10.66 -2.43
N ASP A 77 -2.95 -10.15 -3.63
CA ASP A 77 -3.74 -9.11 -4.30
C ASP A 77 -3.97 -7.90 -3.39
N VAL A 78 -2.93 -7.53 -2.65
CA VAL A 78 -2.98 -6.47 -1.64
C VAL A 78 -3.33 -5.14 -2.30
N THR A 79 -4.30 -4.42 -1.74
CA THR A 79 -4.84 -3.20 -2.34
C THR A 79 -3.84 -2.03 -2.32
N MET A 80 -4.24 -0.89 -2.89
CA MET A 80 -3.44 0.33 -2.80
C MET A 80 -3.25 0.71 -1.32
N PRO A 81 -2.00 0.90 -0.83
CA PRO A 81 -1.78 1.19 0.59
C PRO A 81 -2.22 2.61 0.96
N ALA A 82 -2.89 2.78 2.10
CA ALA A 82 -3.09 4.09 2.72
C ALA A 82 -2.08 4.28 3.85
N VAL A 83 -1.45 5.45 3.96
CA VAL A 83 -0.38 5.69 4.93
C VAL A 83 -0.72 6.90 5.79
N ALA A 84 -0.78 6.73 7.10
CA ALA A 84 -1.04 7.80 8.05
C ALA A 84 -0.52 7.45 9.45
N ASN A 85 -0.07 8.45 10.20
CA ASN A 85 0.30 8.32 11.62
C ASN A 85 1.24 7.13 11.91
N GLY A 86 2.26 6.94 11.05
CA GLY A 86 3.25 5.86 11.20
C GLY A 86 2.73 4.46 10.87
N LYS A 87 1.54 4.34 10.26
CA LYS A 87 0.93 3.06 9.88
C LYS A 87 0.61 3.00 8.39
N VAL A 88 0.59 1.78 7.87
CA VAL A 88 0.14 1.44 6.50
C VAL A 88 -1.06 0.52 6.60
N PHE A 89 -2.14 0.91 5.93
CA PHE A 89 -3.41 0.20 5.91
C PHE A 89 -3.65 -0.38 4.53
N VAL A 90 -3.97 -1.67 4.49
CA VAL A 90 -4.22 -2.41 3.25
C VAL A 90 -5.30 -3.45 3.47
N ASN A 91 -6.00 -3.80 2.38
CA ASN A 91 -6.84 -4.98 2.34
C ASN A 91 -6.11 -6.12 1.65
N GLY A 92 -6.21 -7.30 2.26
CA GLY A 92 -5.77 -8.56 1.67
C GLY A 92 -6.96 -9.36 1.11
N HIS A 93 -6.65 -10.34 0.24
CA HIS A 93 -7.62 -11.31 -0.25
C HIS A 93 -7.35 -12.72 0.30
N GLY A 94 -8.31 -13.64 0.10
CA GLY A 94 -8.19 -15.05 0.48
C GLY A 94 -8.24 -15.27 1.99
N THR A 95 -7.34 -16.09 2.54
CA THR A 95 -7.24 -16.36 3.99
C THR A 95 -6.89 -15.12 4.81
N ASN A 96 -6.37 -14.09 4.17
CA ASN A 96 -5.93 -12.85 4.80
C ASN A 96 -6.92 -11.71 4.53
N PHE A 97 -8.17 -12.07 4.21
CA PHE A 97 -9.24 -11.12 3.96
C PHE A 97 -9.43 -10.15 5.12
N GLY A 98 -9.61 -8.88 4.79
CA GLY A 98 -9.89 -7.81 5.75
C GLY A 98 -8.84 -6.69 5.77
N LEU A 99 -9.18 -5.64 6.52
CA LEU A 99 -8.35 -4.47 6.71
C LEU A 99 -7.24 -4.80 7.71
N SER A 100 -5.99 -4.59 7.29
CA SER A 100 -4.81 -4.83 8.11
C SER A 100 -4.02 -3.54 8.28
N ALA A 101 -3.42 -3.35 9.45
CA ALA A 101 -2.48 -2.28 9.72
C ALA A 101 -1.08 -2.84 9.99
N PHE A 102 -0.08 -2.16 9.43
CA PHE A 102 1.33 -2.44 9.61
C PHE A 102 2.05 -1.17 10.07
N ASP A 103 3.10 -1.32 10.86
CA ASP A 103 4.02 -0.23 11.16
C ASP A 103 4.74 0.20 9.87
N ALA A 104 4.69 1.50 9.56
CA ALA A 104 5.18 2.02 8.30
C ALA A 104 6.71 1.95 8.15
N THR A 105 7.43 1.93 9.27
CA THR A 105 8.89 1.94 9.28
C THR A 105 9.47 0.54 9.22
N THR A 106 8.82 -0.41 9.88
CA THR A 106 9.35 -1.76 10.10
C THR A 106 8.59 -2.85 9.34
N GLY A 107 7.37 -2.57 8.88
CA GLY A 107 6.47 -3.57 8.30
C GLY A 107 5.88 -4.53 9.33
N ALA A 108 6.06 -4.27 10.63
CA ALA A 108 5.51 -5.11 11.69
C ALA A 108 3.97 -5.10 11.63
N PHE A 109 3.36 -6.27 11.71
CA PHE A 109 1.91 -6.40 11.79
C PHE A 109 1.39 -5.81 13.11
N LEU A 110 0.36 -4.97 13.05
CA LEU A 110 -0.25 -4.33 14.22
C LEU A 110 -1.60 -4.96 14.56
N TRP A 111 -2.52 -4.97 13.60
CA TRP A 111 -3.87 -5.52 13.79
C TRP A 111 -4.51 -5.90 12.46
N ARG A 112 -5.59 -6.69 12.54
CA ARG A 112 -6.47 -7.01 11.41
C ARG A 112 -7.93 -7.01 11.87
N ASN A 113 -8.80 -6.39 11.08
CA ASN A 113 -10.23 -6.52 11.18
C ASN A 113 -10.77 -7.36 10.01
N GLN A 114 -11.45 -8.46 10.33
CA GLN A 114 -12.16 -9.27 9.35
C GLN A 114 -13.49 -8.60 9.02
N MET A 115 -13.47 -7.78 7.97
CA MET A 115 -14.68 -7.08 7.51
C MET A 115 -15.73 -8.06 7.00
N THR A 116 -17.00 -7.65 7.04
CA THR A 116 -18.10 -8.39 6.42
C THR A 116 -18.30 -7.91 4.98
N GLY A 117 -17.93 -8.73 3.99
CA GLY A 117 -18.11 -8.43 2.56
C GLY A 117 -16.85 -7.91 1.87
N GLU A 118 -16.77 -8.06 0.54
CA GLU A 118 -15.56 -7.76 -0.25
C GLU A 118 -15.18 -6.26 -0.25
N SER A 119 -13.87 -5.98 -0.12
CA SER A 119 -13.31 -4.63 -0.19
C SER A 119 -13.41 -4.02 -1.59
N SER A 120 -13.68 -2.71 -1.67
CA SER A 120 -13.67 -1.92 -2.93
C SER A 120 -12.26 -1.36 -3.29
N ALA A 121 -11.21 -1.89 -2.66
CA ALA A 121 -9.80 -1.62 -2.94
C ALA A 121 -9.23 -0.24 -2.58
N THR A 122 -10.04 0.70 -2.09
CA THR A 122 -9.57 2.03 -1.67
C THR A 122 -9.79 2.23 -0.17
N VAL A 123 -8.69 2.46 0.55
CA VAL A 123 -8.67 2.80 1.98
C VAL A 123 -8.27 4.27 2.11
N SER A 124 -8.91 5.03 2.98
CA SER A 124 -8.53 6.41 3.29
C SER A 124 -8.47 6.62 4.80
N VAL A 125 -7.59 7.50 5.28
CA VAL A 125 -7.40 7.71 6.72
C VAL A 125 -7.44 9.19 7.04
N ALA A 126 -8.25 9.57 8.03
CA ALA A 126 -8.32 10.94 8.53
C ALA A 126 -8.66 10.93 10.03
N ASN A 127 -8.00 11.80 10.80
CA ASN A 127 -8.29 12.02 12.22
C ASN A 127 -8.38 10.74 13.08
N GLY A 128 -7.51 9.76 12.82
CA GLY A 128 -7.49 8.50 13.55
C GLY A 128 -8.57 7.49 13.15
N VAL A 129 -9.29 7.74 12.05
CA VAL A 129 -10.31 6.85 11.49
C VAL A 129 -9.91 6.40 10.10
N VAL A 130 -10.01 5.10 9.86
CA VAL A 130 -9.85 4.46 8.56
C VAL A 130 -11.23 4.29 7.93
N TYR A 131 -11.41 4.82 6.73
CA TYR A 131 -12.63 4.76 5.95
C TYR A 131 -12.48 3.77 4.81
N GLU A 132 -13.47 2.90 4.66
CA GLU A 132 -13.52 1.92 3.60
C GLU A 132 -14.95 1.79 3.04
N ILE A 133 -15.04 1.63 1.73
CA ILE A 133 -16.31 1.32 1.08
C ILE A 133 -16.28 -0.16 0.70
N ALA A 134 -17.22 -0.95 1.23
CA ALA A 134 -17.43 -2.32 0.79
C ALA A 134 -18.02 -2.33 -0.63
N LYS A 135 -17.83 -3.42 -1.38
CA LYS A 135 -18.46 -3.59 -2.71
C LYS A 135 -20.00 -3.53 -2.66
N SER A 136 -20.60 -3.79 -1.50
CA SER A 136 -22.04 -3.61 -1.25
C SER A 136 -22.49 -2.14 -1.24
N GLY A 137 -21.55 -1.18 -1.27
CA GLY A 137 -21.82 0.25 -1.15
C GLY A 137 -21.86 0.76 0.29
N GLN A 138 -21.63 -0.12 1.28
CA GLN A 138 -21.59 0.28 2.68
C GLN A 138 -20.27 1.01 3.01
N LEU A 139 -20.37 2.20 3.63
CA LEU A 139 -19.23 2.87 4.25
C LEU A 139 -18.98 2.26 5.63
N MET A 140 -17.75 1.80 5.84
CA MET A 140 -17.24 1.27 7.10
C MET A 140 -16.19 2.22 7.66
N MET A 141 -16.10 2.28 8.99
CA MET A 141 -15.14 3.09 9.70
C MET A 141 -14.46 2.24 10.77
N PHE A 142 -13.14 2.38 10.89
CA PHE A 142 -12.35 1.65 11.87
C PHE A 142 -11.42 2.61 12.60
N ASN A 143 -11.22 2.39 13.89
CA ASN A 143 -10.19 3.10 14.64
C ASN A 143 -8.79 2.74 14.09
N SER A 144 -7.95 3.74 13.78
CA SER A 144 -6.66 3.50 13.14
C SER A 144 -5.64 2.76 13.99
N ASP A 145 -5.80 2.77 15.31
CA ASP A 145 -4.85 2.19 16.25
C ASP A 145 -5.22 0.77 16.64
N THR A 146 -6.50 0.44 16.60
CA THR A 146 -7.03 -0.84 17.09
C THR A 146 -7.76 -1.66 16.03
N GLY A 147 -8.23 -1.03 14.95
CA GLY A 147 -9.06 -1.65 13.93
C GLY A 147 -10.49 -1.97 14.39
N ALA A 148 -10.91 -1.48 15.56
CA ALA A 148 -12.27 -1.64 16.09
C ALA A 148 -13.28 -0.70 15.41
#